data_AF-A0A172WF03-F1
#
_entry.id   AF-A0A172WF03-F1
#
_cell.length_a   1.000
_cell.length_b   1.000
_cell.length_c   1.000
_cell.angle_alpha   90.00
_cell.angle_beta   90.00
_cell.angle_gamma   90.00
#
_symmetry.space_group_name_H-M   'P 1'
#
loop_
_entity.id
_entity.type
_entity.pdbx_description
1 polymer ?
#
loop_
_entity_poly.entity_id
_entity_poly.type
_entity_poly.pdbx_seq_one_letter_code
_entity_poly.pdbx_strand_id
1 'polypeptide(L)'
;MDCEPFKIIPVGMVRKENEKTWLEIYPEFSEAVEGLGKEDWIKLILWFHESDTPERRSVLKVHPYNNPKNPLTGVFATRSPVRPNPLAIYTVRIHRIEGSRLYIDWIDAHDGTPVADIKILVERLDCPRDTPIEEWKLDIGKSRQVGEINLIPRKDEHLDELEEVSPDKYNALVVEIGPKTTVLTAKELVDLIEVLEEFYDKLPVEIKDRFRRREGHSP
;
A
#
# COMPACT_ATOMS: atom_id res chain seq x y z
N MET A 1 32.44 -10.31 -2.51
CA MET A 1 31.86 -9.07 -1.96
C MET A 1 32.48 -8.91 -0.60
N ASP A 2 33.22 -7.82 -0.37
CA ASP A 2 33.82 -7.54 0.93
C ASP A 2 32.82 -6.75 1.77
N CYS A 3 31.74 -7.42 2.18
CA CYS A 3 30.78 -6.88 3.13
C CYS A 3 30.47 -7.95 4.18
N GLU A 4 30.43 -7.54 5.44
CA GLU A 4 29.95 -8.42 6.51
C GLU A 4 28.45 -8.71 6.31
N PRO A 5 28.03 -9.99 6.38
CA PRO A 5 26.62 -10.33 6.29
C PRO A 5 25.81 -9.76 7.45
N PHE A 6 24.59 -9.30 7.16
CA PHE A 6 23.64 -8.96 8.21
C PHE A 6 23.15 -10.23 8.92
N LYS A 7 23.01 -10.15 10.25
CA LYS A 7 22.38 -11.19 11.06
C LYS A 7 20.92 -10.85 11.30
N ILE A 8 20.02 -11.75 10.90
CA ILE A 8 18.59 -11.68 11.21
C ILE A 8 18.31 -12.58 12.41
N ILE A 9 17.59 -12.06 13.39
CA ILE A 9 17.15 -12.81 14.58
C ILE A 9 15.67 -13.12 14.38
N PRO A 10 15.25 -14.41 14.39
CA PRO A 10 13.84 -14.74 14.30
C PRO A 10 13.11 -14.27 15.55
N VAL A 11 11.98 -13.58 15.37
CA VAL A 11 11.15 -13.05 16.48
C VAL A 11 10.01 -13.97 16.88
N GLY A 12 9.77 -15.01 16.08
CA GLY A 12 8.74 -16.00 16.31
C GLY A 12 8.71 -17.04 15.21
N MET A 13 7.62 -17.81 15.16
CA MET A 13 7.44 -18.89 14.20
C MET A 13 6.02 -18.89 13.64
N VAL A 14 5.89 -19.22 12.35
CA VAL A 14 4.59 -19.61 11.77
C VAL A 14 4.19 -20.97 12.33
N ARG A 15 2.93 -21.07 12.74
CA ARG A 15 2.29 -22.29 13.21
C ARG A 15 1.04 -22.59 12.40
N LYS A 16 0.80 -23.87 12.12
CA LYS A 16 -0.39 -24.34 11.40
C LYS A 16 -1.00 -25.57 12.07
N GLU A 17 -2.31 -25.53 12.29
CA GLU A 17 -3.09 -26.66 12.81
C GLU A 17 -4.55 -26.53 12.38
N ASN A 18 -5.19 -27.62 11.90
CA ASN A 18 -6.62 -27.66 11.55
C ASN A 18 -7.07 -26.44 10.69
N GLU A 19 -6.35 -26.17 9.60
CA GLU A 19 -6.56 -25.04 8.68
C GLU A 19 -6.32 -23.64 9.28
N LYS A 20 -6.02 -23.53 10.57
CA LYS A 20 -5.65 -22.26 11.22
C LYS A 20 -4.18 -21.98 11.01
N THR A 21 -3.86 -20.70 10.82
CA THR A 21 -2.49 -20.20 10.80
C THR A 21 -2.34 -19.12 11.87
N TRP A 22 -1.27 -19.20 12.66
CA TRP A 22 -0.92 -18.14 13.60
C TRP A 22 0.59 -17.92 13.66
N LEU A 23 0.97 -16.75 14.14
CA LEU A 23 2.35 -16.41 14.48
C LEU A 23 2.52 -16.62 15.98
N GLU A 24 3.45 -17.46 16.38
CA GLU A 24 3.85 -17.65 17.77
C GLU A 24 5.10 -16.82 18.03
N ILE A 25 4.92 -15.64 18.63
CA ILE A 25 6.02 -14.71 18.95
C ILE A 25 6.76 -15.22 20.19
N TYR A 26 8.09 -15.21 20.13
CA TYR A 26 8.91 -15.71 21.23
C TYR A 26 8.75 -14.84 22.49
N PRO A 27 8.89 -15.42 23.70
CA PRO A 27 8.63 -14.72 24.95
C PRO A 27 9.40 -13.41 25.10
N GLU A 28 10.67 -13.36 24.69
CA GLU A 28 11.53 -12.18 24.75
C GLU A 28 11.07 -11.02 23.85
N PHE A 29 10.21 -11.28 22.87
CA PHE A 29 9.62 -10.28 21.97
C PHE A 29 8.13 -10.06 22.22
N SER A 30 7.55 -10.69 23.26
CA SER A 30 6.10 -10.65 23.51
C SER A 30 5.54 -9.25 23.75
N GLU A 31 6.31 -8.36 24.40
CA GLU A 31 5.92 -6.96 24.60
C GLU A 31 5.77 -6.18 23.27
N ALA A 32 6.48 -6.59 22.21
CA ALA A 32 6.39 -5.93 20.90
C ALA A 32 5.05 -6.16 20.18
N VAL A 33 4.19 -7.03 20.71
CA VAL A 33 2.82 -7.23 20.22
C VAL A 33 1.87 -6.11 20.69
N GLU A 34 2.24 -5.37 21.74
CA GLU A 34 1.41 -4.29 22.28
C GLU A 34 1.10 -3.24 21.21
N GLY A 35 -0.18 -2.86 21.12
CA GLY A 35 -0.68 -1.91 20.11
C GLY A 35 -1.25 -2.58 18.86
N LEU A 36 -0.95 -3.86 18.58
CA LEU A 36 -1.65 -4.61 17.54
C LEU A 36 -3.06 -4.96 17.99
N GLY A 37 -4.01 -4.76 17.09
CA GLY A 37 -5.43 -5.01 17.28
C GLY A 37 -5.95 -6.14 16.42
N LYS A 38 -7.17 -6.57 16.76
CA LYS A 38 -7.99 -7.38 15.88
C LYS A 38 -8.30 -6.57 14.61
N GLU A 39 -8.34 -7.23 13.46
CA GLU A 39 -8.62 -6.69 12.14
C GLU A 39 -7.51 -5.83 11.52
N ASP A 40 -6.40 -5.63 12.24
CA ASP A 40 -5.22 -4.95 11.70
C ASP A 40 -4.64 -5.71 10.51
N TRP A 41 -4.26 -4.96 9.49
CA TRP A 41 -3.47 -5.47 8.37
C TRP A 41 -2.00 -5.32 8.70
N ILE A 42 -1.23 -6.38 8.45
CA ILE A 42 0.22 -6.39 8.67
C ILE A 42 0.97 -6.82 7.41
N LYS A 43 2.16 -6.25 7.23
CA LYS A 43 3.23 -6.82 6.42
C LYS A 43 4.00 -7.82 7.28
N LEU A 44 3.90 -9.08 6.92
CA LEU A 44 4.60 -10.17 7.58
C LEU A 44 5.84 -10.53 6.77
N ILE A 45 7.01 -10.50 7.40
CA ILE A 45 8.29 -10.85 6.78
C ILE A 45 8.77 -12.18 7.37
N LEU A 46 8.94 -13.17 6.52
CA LEU A 46 9.36 -14.53 6.90
C LEU A 46 10.73 -14.87 6.33
N TRP A 47 11.47 -15.72 7.03
CA TRP A 47 12.67 -16.38 6.50
C TRP A 47 12.30 -17.75 5.96
N PHE A 48 12.34 -17.95 4.65
CA PHE A 48 12.14 -19.26 4.02
C PHE A 48 13.38 -20.13 4.22
N HIS A 49 13.55 -20.60 5.45
CA HIS A 49 14.67 -21.39 5.94
C HIS A 49 14.97 -22.65 5.11
N GLU A 50 13.96 -23.29 4.49
CA GLU A 50 14.19 -24.42 3.58
C GLU A 50 14.86 -24.03 2.25
N SER A 51 14.87 -22.74 1.91
CA SER A 51 15.60 -22.20 0.76
C SER A 51 16.96 -21.60 1.15
N ASP A 52 17.34 -21.67 2.43
CA ASP A 52 18.60 -21.15 2.96
C ASP A 52 19.73 -22.18 2.85
N THR A 53 20.07 -22.53 1.60
CA THR A 53 21.26 -23.34 1.28
C THR A 53 22.17 -22.56 0.33
N PRO A 54 23.51 -22.79 0.35
CA PRO A 54 24.43 -22.12 -0.56
C PRO A 54 24.01 -22.24 -2.04
N GLU A 55 23.53 -23.42 -2.45
CA GLU A 55 23.11 -23.70 -3.82
C GLU A 55 21.88 -22.87 -4.20
N ARG A 56 20.85 -22.88 -3.35
CA ARG A 56 19.60 -22.15 -3.60
C ARG A 56 19.80 -20.64 -3.56
N ARG A 57 20.65 -20.15 -2.66
CA ARG A 57 20.95 -18.71 -2.55
C ARG A 57 21.80 -18.19 -3.69
N SER A 58 22.55 -19.06 -4.38
CA SER A 58 23.32 -18.70 -5.57
C SER A 58 22.47 -18.54 -6.84
N VAL A 59 21.19 -18.95 -6.82
CA VAL A 59 20.30 -18.87 -7.98
C VAL A 59 19.87 -17.42 -8.24
N LEU A 60 20.15 -16.95 -9.46
CA LEU A 60 19.81 -15.59 -9.91
C LEU A 60 18.67 -15.51 -10.92
N LYS A 61 18.29 -16.64 -11.53
CA LYS A 61 17.17 -16.73 -12.47
C LYS A 61 16.38 -18.02 -12.27
N VAL A 62 15.08 -17.96 -12.48
CA VAL A 62 14.16 -19.10 -12.36
C VAL A 62 13.15 -19.08 -13.50
N HIS A 63 12.53 -20.22 -13.77
CA HIS A 63 11.27 -20.26 -14.50
C HIS A 63 10.14 -19.99 -13.50
N PRO A 64 9.41 -18.86 -13.60
CA PRO A 64 8.33 -18.52 -12.65
C PRO A 64 7.34 -19.67 -12.46
N TYR A 65 6.81 -19.82 -11.25
CA TYR A 65 5.93 -20.94 -10.85
C TYR A 65 6.51 -22.33 -11.11
N ASN A 66 7.84 -22.45 -11.23
CA ASN A 66 8.54 -23.67 -11.60
C ASN A 66 8.03 -24.29 -12.90
N ASN A 67 7.53 -23.48 -13.83
CA ASN A 67 6.99 -23.93 -15.11
C ASN A 67 8.00 -23.66 -16.24
N PRO A 68 8.61 -24.71 -16.85
CA PRO A 68 9.62 -24.55 -17.91
C PRO A 68 9.14 -23.81 -19.16
N LYS A 69 7.82 -23.69 -19.37
CA LYS A 69 7.25 -22.90 -20.47
C LYS A 69 7.35 -21.39 -20.24
N ASN A 70 7.47 -20.96 -18.98
CA ASN A 70 7.61 -19.54 -18.65
C ASN A 70 9.03 -19.07 -19.00
N PRO A 71 9.22 -17.82 -19.47
CA PRO A 71 10.54 -17.30 -19.73
C PRO A 71 11.45 -17.34 -18.50
N LEU A 72 12.72 -17.68 -18.70
CA LEU A 72 13.73 -17.63 -17.64
C LEU A 72 13.88 -16.16 -17.17
N THR A 73 13.53 -15.91 -15.91
CA THR A 73 13.36 -14.57 -15.34
C THR A 73 14.26 -14.37 -14.13
N GLY A 74 14.84 -13.18 -13.97
CA GLY A 74 15.67 -12.85 -12.80
C GLY A 74 14.87 -12.92 -11.50
N VAL A 75 15.44 -13.48 -10.42
CA VAL A 75 14.71 -13.74 -9.17
C VAL A 75 14.10 -12.49 -8.54
N PHE A 76 14.70 -11.32 -8.73
CA PHE A 76 14.18 -10.02 -8.24
C PHE A 76 12.95 -9.52 -9.00
N ALA A 77 12.68 -10.03 -10.21
CA ALA A 77 11.46 -9.78 -10.96
C ALA A 77 10.39 -10.86 -10.71
N THR A 78 10.55 -11.67 -9.66
CA THR A 78 9.63 -12.76 -9.30
C THR A 78 9.37 -12.80 -7.79
N ARG A 79 8.47 -13.70 -7.37
CA ARG A 79 8.24 -14.06 -5.97
C ARG A 79 8.84 -15.42 -5.59
N SER A 80 9.83 -15.92 -6.34
CA SER A 80 10.46 -17.21 -6.07
C SER A 80 11.04 -17.28 -4.64
N PRO A 81 10.80 -18.38 -3.89
CA PRO A 81 11.41 -18.60 -2.58
C PRO A 81 12.93 -18.80 -2.66
N VAL A 82 13.42 -19.26 -3.82
CA VAL A 82 14.84 -19.46 -4.12
C VAL A 82 15.42 -18.13 -4.62
N ARG A 83 16.24 -17.48 -3.77
CA ARG A 83 16.84 -16.15 -3.99
C ARG A 83 18.01 -15.89 -3.02
N PRO A 84 18.89 -14.90 -3.28
CA PRO A 84 20.07 -14.64 -2.44
C PRO A 84 19.79 -14.41 -0.95
N ASN A 85 18.68 -13.74 -0.62
CA ASN A 85 18.15 -13.62 0.73
C ASN A 85 16.71 -14.13 0.70
N PRO A 86 16.42 -15.35 1.21
CA PRO A 86 15.11 -16.00 1.13
C PRO A 86 14.07 -15.36 2.08
N LEU A 87 13.94 -14.04 2.01
CA LEU A 87 12.90 -13.27 2.68
C LEU A 87 11.63 -13.30 1.84
N ALA A 88 10.53 -13.65 2.50
CA ALA A 88 9.19 -13.61 1.93
C ALA A 88 8.36 -12.53 2.61
N ILE A 89 7.43 -11.94 1.86
CA ILE A 89 6.58 -10.85 2.34
C ILE A 89 5.12 -11.20 2.05
N TYR A 90 4.31 -11.15 3.09
CA TYR A 90 2.87 -11.33 3.02
C TYR A 90 2.15 -10.06 3.48
N THR A 91 0.94 -9.87 3.00
CA THR A 91 -0.02 -8.90 3.54
C THR A 91 -1.18 -9.70 4.05
N VAL A 92 -1.37 -9.72 5.37
CA VAL A 92 -2.37 -10.54 6.05
C VAL A 92 -3.09 -9.72 7.10
N ARG A 93 -4.31 -10.13 7.41
CA ARG A 93 -5.12 -9.57 8.48
C ARG A 93 -4.97 -10.40 9.76
N ILE A 94 -4.95 -9.72 10.90
CA ILE A 94 -5.02 -10.36 12.22
C ILE A 94 -6.50 -10.60 12.57
N HIS A 95 -6.88 -11.85 12.77
CA HIS A 95 -8.25 -12.22 13.15
C HIS A 95 -8.46 -12.25 14.66
N ARG A 96 -7.39 -12.54 15.41
CA ARG A 96 -7.43 -12.73 16.87
C ARG A 96 -6.02 -12.67 17.45
N ILE A 97 -5.92 -12.17 18.67
CA ILE A 97 -4.68 -12.16 19.46
C ILE A 97 -4.94 -12.89 20.78
N GLU A 98 -4.07 -13.84 21.13
CA GLU A 98 -4.10 -14.57 22.41
C GLU A 98 -2.70 -14.60 23.02
N GLY A 99 -2.42 -13.68 23.95
CA GLY A 99 -1.06 -13.49 24.47
C GLY A 99 -0.10 -13.11 23.32
N SER A 100 0.94 -13.90 23.11
CA SER A 100 1.91 -13.70 22.02
C SER A 100 1.56 -14.45 20.73
N ARG A 101 0.32 -14.93 20.58
CA ARG A 101 -0.18 -15.63 19.38
C ARG A 101 -1.07 -14.73 18.53
N LEU A 102 -0.66 -14.49 17.29
CA LEU A 102 -1.40 -13.70 16.31
C LEU A 102 -2.04 -14.63 15.27
N TYR A 103 -3.34 -14.86 15.35
CA TYR A 103 -4.06 -15.65 14.35
C TYR A 103 -4.32 -14.78 13.13
N ILE A 104 -3.90 -15.26 11.97
CA ILE A 104 -3.87 -14.49 10.72
C ILE A 104 -4.57 -15.23 9.58
N ASP A 105 -4.71 -14.55 8.44
CA ASP A 105 -5.11 -15.19 7.18
C ASP A 105 -4.23 -16.42 6.88
N TRP A 106 -4.78 -17.33 6.09
CA TRP A 106 -4.00 -18.44 5.55
C TRP A 106 -2.87 -17.92 4.63
N ILE A 107 -1.68 -18.49 4.79
CA ILE A 107 -0.52 -18.28 3.90
C ILE A 107 0.07 -19.63 3.46
N ASP A 108 0.80 -19.64 2.35
CA ASP A 108 1.44 -20.85 1.79
C ASP A 108 2.80 -21.19 2.43
N ALA A 109 3.27 -20.45 3.44
CA ALA A 109 4.46 -20.80 4.21
C ALA A 109 4.29 -22.10 5.01
N HIS A 110 5.34 -22.90 5.15
CA HIS A 110 5.30 -24.14 5.94
C HIS A 110 5.16 -23.89 7.45
N ASP A 111 4.60 -24.85 8.19
CA ASP A 111 4.66 -24.87 9.65
C ASP A 111 6.13 -24.82 10.11
N GLY A 112 6.43 -24.05 11.15
CA GLY A 112 7.81 -23.87 11.60
C GLY A 112 8.61 -22.85 10.78
N THR A 113 8.01 -22.11 9.83
CA THR A 113 8.72 -21.04 9.12
C THR A 113 9.05 -19.89 10.07
N PRO A 114 10.32 -19.47 10.21
CA PRO A 114 10.68 -18.36 11.11
C PRO A 114 10.10 -17.01 10.67
N VAL A 115 9.62 -16.25 11.64
CA VAL A 115 9.19 -14.86 11.47
C VAL A 115 10.41 -13.96 11.66
N ALA A 116 10.73 -13.17 10.64
CA ALA A 116 11.82 -12.21 10.69
C ALA A 116 11.36 -10.86 11.25
N ASP A 117 10.16 -10.41 10.86
CA ASP A 117 9.63 -9.11 11.26
C ASP A 117 8.11 -8.99 10.98
N ILE A 118 7.46 -8.05 11.68
CA ILE A 118 6.03 -7.72 11.53
C ILE A 118 5.90 -6.20 11.51
N LYS A 119 5.17 -5.67 10.53
CA LYS A 119 4.88 -4.23 10.43
C LYS A 119 3.40 -4.00 10.18
N ILE A 120 2.83 -2.97 10.78
CA ILE A 120 1.48 -2.53 10.41
C ILE A 120 1.46 -2.10 8.93
N LEU A 121 0.40 -2.42 8.22
CA LEU A 121 0.17 -1.92 6.87
C LEU A 121 -0.29 -0.47 6.95
N VAL A 122 0.43 0.42 6.29
CA VAL A 122 0.08 1.82 6.13
C VAL A 122 -0.27 2.06 4.68
N GLU A 123 -1.54 2.23 4.36
CA GLU A 123 -2.05 2.31 2.99
C GLU A 123 -1.28 3.34 2.14
N ARG A 124 -1.02 4.53 2.67
CA ARG A 124 -0.27 5.59 1.97
C ARG A 124 1.18 5.19 1.61
N LEU A 125 1.78 4.26 2.35
CA LEU A 125 3.17 3.82 2.16
C LEU A 125 3.25 2.50 1.38
N ASP A 126 2.31 1.59 1.63
CA ASP A 126 2.36 0.20 1.18
C ASP A 126 1.51 -0.08 -0.07
N CYS A 127 0.55 0.79 -0.37
CA CYS A 127 -0.35 0.66 -1.52
C CYS A 127 -0.03 1.77 -2.54
N PRO A 128 0.71 1.45 -3.63
CA PRO A 128 0.94 2.41 -4.69
C PRO A 128 -0.41 2.81 -5.31
N ARG A 129 -0.77 4.10 -5.21
CA ARG A 129 -1.97 4.67 -5.87
C ARG A 129 -1.68 5.04 -7.31
N ASP A 130 -1.12 4.12 -8.09
CA ASP A 130 -1.15 4.28 -9.54
C ASP A 130 -2.55 3.83 -9.99
N THR A 131 -3.47 4.78 -10.11
CA THR A 131 -4.76 4.49 -10.72
C THR A 131 -4.56 4.59 -12.22
N PRO A 132 -4.55 3.49 -13.00
CA PRO A 132 -4.66 3.60 -14.44
C PRO A 132 -5.97 4.31 -14.75
N ILE A 133 -5.86 5.52 -15.28
CA ILE A 133 -7.00 6.35 -15.64
C ILE A 133 -7.22 6.18 -17.13
N GLU A 134 -8.39 5.64 -17.48
CA GLU A 134 -8.83 5.63 -18.87
C GLU A 134 -9.23 7.05 -19.28
N GLU A 135 -8.56 7.61 -20.29
CA GLU A 135 -8.75 9.00 -20.75
C GLU A 135 -10.21 9.31 -21.12
N TRP A 136 -10.95 8.35 -21.68
CA TRP A 136 -12.33 8.57 -22.13
C TRP A 136 -13.29 8.94 -20.99
N LYS A 137 -12.97 8.57 -19.75
CA LYS A 137 -13.72 8.90 -18.54
C LYS A 137 -13.39 10.29 -17.99
N LEU A 138 -12.41 11.00 -18.55
CA LEU A 138 -11.97 12.32 -18.11
C LEU A 138 -12.58 13.44 -18.94
N ASP A 139 -12.98 14.52 -18.29
CA ASP A 139 -13.38 15.75 -18.96
C ASP A 139 -12.16 16.67 -19.07
N ILE A 140 -11.26 16.31 -20.00
CA ILE A 140 -10.02 17.07 -20.28
C ILE A 140 -10.34 18.52 -20.65
N GLY A 141 -11.47 18.76 -21.33
CA GLY A 141 -11.91 20.11 -21.69
C GLY A 141 -12.24 21.01 -20.50
N LYS A 142 -12.62 20.42 -19.36
CA LYS A 142 -12.85 21.12 -18.08
C LYS A 142 -11.63 21.13 -17.15
N SER A 143 -10.47 20.65 -17.61
CA SER A 143 -9.25 20.68 -16.79
C SER A 143 -8.86 22.11 -16.38
N ARG A 144 -8.32 22.26 -15.17
CA ARG A 144 -7.83 23.52 -14.64
C ARG A 144 -6.47 23.35 -13.98
N GLN A 145 -5.54 24.21 -14.35
CA GLN A 145 -4.21 24.26 -13.74
C GLN A 145 -4.18 25.32 -12.62
N VAL A 146 -3.70 24.94 -11.44
CA VAL A 146 -3.44 25.83 -10.29
C VAL A 146 -1.99 25.63 -9.85
N GLY A 147 -1.12 26.57 -10.22
CA GLY A 147 0.33 26.41 -10.02
C GLY A 147 0.87 25.22 -10.80
N GLU A 148 1.51 24.27 -10.12
CA GLU A 148 2.03 23.02 -10.71
C GLU A 148 1.02 21.85 -10.67
N ILE A 149 -0.21 22.12 -10.22
CA ILE A 149 -1.26 21.10 -10.06
C ILE A 149 -2.22 21.21 -11.24
N ASN A 150 -2.47 20.10 -11.94
CA ASN A 150 -3.53 19.99 -12.94
C ASN A 150 -4.70 19.18 -12.38
N LEU A 151 -5.90 19.76 -12.43
CA LEU A 151 -7.14 19.19 -11.90
C LEU A 151 -8.04 18.82 -13.06
N ILE A 152 -8.40 17.55 -13.19
CA ILE A 152 -9.25 17.05 -14.29
C ILE A 152 -10.48 16.35 -13.71
N PRO A 153 -11.70 16.88 -13.91
CA PRO A 153 -12.91 16.23 -13.42
C PRO A 153 -13.25 14.98 -14.26
N ARG A 154 -14.04 14.08 -13.67
CA ARG A 154 -14.70 13.01 -14.46
C ARG A 154 -15.79 13.61 -15.36
N LYS A 155 -16.08 12.90 -16.46
CA LYS A 155 -17.24 13.22 -17.30
C LYS A 155 -18.54 12.92 -16.56
N ASP A 156 -19.48 13.84 -16.66
CA ASP A 156 -20.82 13.73 -16.07
C ASP A 156 -21.74 12.76 -16.84
N GLU A 157 -21.44 12.49 -18.12
CA GLU A 157 -22.30 11.76 -19.08
C GLU A 157 -22.57 10.27 -18.75
N HIS A 158 -21.91 9.72 -17.73
CA HIS A 158 -22.09 8.33 -17.29
C HIS A 158 -22.66 8.21 -15.87
N LEU A 159 -23.11 9.31 -15.25
CA LEU A 159 -23.72 9.26 -13.92
C LEU A 159 -25.00 8.41 -13.89
N ASP A 160 -25.73 8.35 -15.01
CA ASP A 160 -26.96 7.55 -15.15
C ASP A 160 -26.70 6.04 -15.28
N GLU A 161 -25.48 5.64 -15.65
CA GLU A 161 -25.04 4.23 -15.77
C GLU A 161 -24.47 3.68 -14.46
N LEU A 162 -24.27 4.57 -13.47
CA LEU A 162 -23.76 4.24 -12.16
C LEU A 162 -24.95 4.00 -11.22
N GLU A 163 -25.36 2.73 -11.07
CA GLU A 163 -26.20 2.32 -9.92
C GLU A 163 -25.66 2.97 -8.64
N GLU A 164 -26.51 3.59 -7.81
CA GLU A 164 -26.14 4.38 -6.60
C GLU A 164 -24.74 4.07 -6.05
N VAL A 165 -23.71 4.78 -6.55
CA VAL A 165 -22.32 4.55 -6.16
C VAL A 165 -22.06 5.34 -4.89
N SER A 166 -21.64 4.65 -3.82
CA SER A 166 -21.21 5.32 -2.59
C SER A 166 -20.14 6.40 -2.90
N PRO A 167 -20.20 7.59 -2.28
CA PRO A 167 -19.18 8.63 -2.42
C PRO A 167 -17.74 8.15 -2.20
N ASP A 168 -17.53 7.14 -1.35
CA ASP A 168 -16.21 6.53 -1.11
C ASP A 168 -15.67 5.71 -2.31
N LYS A 169 -16.53 5.41 -3.30
CA LYS A 169 -16.20 4.57 -4.46
C LYS A 169 -16.17 5.36 -5.77
N TYR A 170 -16.70 6.58 -5.78
CA TYR A 170 -16.73 7.43 -6.98
C TYR A 170 -15.50 8.34 -7.04
N ASN A 171 -14.58 8.07 -7.98
CA ASN A 171 -13.40 8.90 -8.23
C ASN A 171 -13.81 10.20 -8.94
N ALA A 172 -14.06 11.29 -8.20
CA ALA A 172 -14.58 12.55 -8.72
C ALA A 172 -13.53 13.40 -9.46
N LEU A 173 -12.29 13.41 -8.98
CA LEU A 173 -11.26 14.33 -9.46
C LEU A 173 -9.93 13.61 -9.68
N VAL A 174 -9.29 13.84 -10.81
CA VAL A 174 -7.90 13.48 -11.06
C VAL A 174 -7.02 14.68 -10.75
N VAL A 175 -5.94 14.44 -10.02
CA VAL A 175 -4.95 15.44 -9.63
C VAL A 175 -3.59 15.00 -10.14
N GLU A 176 -3.00 15.79 -11.03
CA GLU A 176 -1.63 15.61 -11.50
C GLU A 176 -0.72 16.63 -10.82
N ILE A 177 0.36 16.16 -10.19
CA ILE A 177 1.35 16.98 -9.49
C ILE A 177 2.73 16.56 -10.02
N GLY A 178 3.26 17.33 -10.96
CA GLY A 178 4.47 16.94 -11.70
C GLY A 178 4.26 15.62 -12.45
N PRO A 179 5.15 14.60 -12.29
CA PRO A 179 5.00 13.31 -12.97
C PRO A 179 4.05 12.33 -12.25
N LYS A 180 3.44 12.72 -11.13
CA LYS A 180 2.56 11.85 -10.34
C LYS A 180 1.11 12.16 -10.62
N THR A 181 0.31 11.13 -10.81
CA THR A 181 -1.14 11.23 -10.96
C THR A 181 -1.83 10.49 -9.82
N THR A 182 -2.80 11.14 -9.18
CA THR A 182 -3.66 10.52 -8.17
C THR A 182 -5.12 10.86 -8.45
N VAL A 183 -6.03 10.13 -7.82
CA VAL A 183 -7.47 10.39 -7.84
C VAL A 183 -7.96 10.74 -6.45
N LEU A 184 -8.99 11.58 -6.37
CA LEU A 184 -9.79 11.82 -5.17
C LEU A 184 -11.19 11.27 -5.41
N THR A 185 -11.68 10.53 -4.43
CA THR A 185 -13.10 10.16 -4.36
C THR A 185 -13.97 11.40 -4.12
N ALA A 186 -15.29 11.29 -4.32
CA ALA A 186 -16.21 12.40 -4.04
C ALA A 186 -16.12 12.86 -2.58
N LYS A 187 -16.00 11.90 -1.65
CA LYS A 187 -15.82 12.22 -0.23
C LYS A 187 -14.49 12.91 0.05
N GLU A 188 -13.38 12.37 -0.44
CA GLU A 188 -12.06 12.98 -0.24
C GLU A 188 -11.97 14.38 -0.87
N LEU A 189 -12.69 14.63 -1.96
CA LEU A 189 -12.78 15.96 -2.57
C LEU A 189 -13.52 16.95 -1.65
N VAL A 190 -14.63 16.54 -1.04
CA VAL A 190 -15.35 17.37 -0.07
C VAL A 190 -14.46 17.66 1.14
N ASP A 191 -13.83 16.63 1.71
CA ASP A 191 -12.93 16.78 2.86
C ASP A 191 -11.76 17.74 2.53
N LEU A 192 -11.20 17.66 1.31
CA LEU A 192 -10.15 18.58 0.86
C LEU A 192 -10.66 20.03 0.76
N ILE A 193 -11.86 20.25 0.24
CA ILE A 193 -12.45 21.60 0.13
C ILE A 193 -12.61 22.21 1.52
N GLU A 194 -13.15 21.47 2.49
CA GLU A 194 -13.32 21.95 3.87
C GLU A 194 -11.99 22.38 4.49
N VAL A 195 -10.93 21.59 4.31
CA VAL A 195 -9.59 21.91 4.80
C VAL A 195 -9.02 23.16 4.11
N LEU A 196 -9.23 23.31 2.79
CA LEU A 196 -8.76 24.47 2.05
C LEU A 196 -9.50 25.75 2.46
N GLU A 197 -10.80 25.67 2.71
CA GLU A 197 -11.60 26.78 3.24
C GLU A 197 -11.12 27.21 4.63
N GLU A 198 -10.84 26.25 5.53
CA GLU A 198 -10.28 26.53 6.84
C GLU A 198 -8.94 27.28 6.75
N PHE A 199 -8.06 26.87 5.82
CA PHE A 199 -6.79 27.57 5.59
C PHE A 199 -6.98 28.95 4.97
N TYR A 200 -7.91 29.10 4.03
CA TYR A 200 -8.24 30.38 3.43
C TYR A 200 -8.73 31.38 4.49
N ASP A 201 -9.59 30.94 5.41
CA ASP A 201 -10.13 31.79 6.46
C ASP A 201 -9.05 32.29 7.43
N LYS A 202 -8.02 31.48 7.67
CA LYS A 202 -6.86 31.84 8.48
C LYS A 202 -5.88 32.80 7.79
N LEU A 203 -6.04 33.10 6.50
CA LEU A 203 -5.18 34.08 5.82
C LEU A 203 -5.35 35.49 6.42
N PRO A 204 -4.26 36.29 6.48
CA PRO A 204 -4.35 37.69 6.92
C PRO A 204 -5.38 38.48 6.12
N VAL A 205 -6.11 39.37 6.80
CA VAL A 205 -7.20 40.16 6.18
C VAL A 205 -6.68 41.00 5.01
N GLU A 206 -5.46 41.53 5.12
CA GLU A 206 -4.81 42.34 4.08
C GLU A 206 -4.58 41.53 2.79
N ILE A 207 -4.33 40.22 2.90
CA ILE A 207 -4.17 39.32 1.77
C ILE A 207 -5.52 39.04 1.13
N LYS A 208 -6.55 38.72 1.94
CA LYS A 208 -7.91 38.47 1.46
C LYS A 208 -8.51 39.69 0.75
N ASP A 209 -8.29 40.89 1.28
CA ASP A 209 -8.77 42.14 0.68
C ASP A 209 -8.10 42.45 -0.67
N ARG A 210 -6.82 42.10 -0.84
CA ARG A 210 -6.13 42.25 -2.13
C ARG A 210 -6.70 41.35 -3.22
N PHE A 211 -7.14 40.15 -2.87
CA PHE A 211 -7.84 39.26 -3.81
C PHE A 211 -9.22 39.83 -4.19
N ARG A 212 -10.01 40.28 -3.21
CA ARG A 212 -11.35 40.87 -3.45
C ARG A 212 -11.32 42.12 -4.34
N ARG A 213 -10.27 42.95 -4.23
CA ARG A 213 -10.11 44.15 -5.07
C ARG A 213 -9.75 43.85 -6.53
N ARG A 214 -9.17 42.69 -6.84
CA ARG A 214 -8.87 42.27 -8.21
C ARG A 214 -10.11 41.86 -9.01
N GLU A 215 -11.17 41.39 -8.34
CA GLU A 215 -12.44 41.05 -9.00
C GLU A 215 -13.35 42.28 -9.23
N GLY A 216 -13.01 43.43 -8.65
CA GLY A 216 -13.81 44.67 -8.69
C GLY A 216 -13.43 45.70 -9.77
N HIS A 217 -12.69 45.34 -10.82
CA HIS A 217 -12.42 46.25 -11.97
C HIS A 217 -12.88 45.62 -13.30
N SER A 218 -14.14 45.89 -13.67
CA SER A 218 -14.59 46.07 -15.06
C SER A 218 -15.60 47.22 -15.05
N PRO A 219 -15.44 48.18 -15.97
CA PRO A 219 -16.31 48.17 -17.15
C PRO A 219 -15.58 47.77 -18.43
#